data_AF-A0AA39F2J5-F1
#
_entry.id   AF-A0AA39F2J5-F1
#
_cell.length_a   1.000
_cell.length_b   1.000
_cell.length_c   1.000
_cell.angle_alpha   90.00
_cell.angle_beta   90.00
_cell.angle_gamma   90.00
#
_symmetry.space_group_name_H-M   'P 1'
#
loop_
_entity.id
_entity.type
_entity.pdbx_description
1 polymer ?
#
loop_
_entity_poly.entity_id
_entity_poly.type
_entity_poly.pdbx_seq_one_letter_code
_entity_poly.pdbx_strand_id
1 'polypeptide(L)'
;MSQSSIQIKHSWHSLHGNFTYAIMKPYSASFVDESLPDVEFNIFCDVSNHNSCKVFLSKTPCKPANATVQMLIKYHDEKDEIHEYPWVDDCTFECDFPILDGREKARKHDSPHFISYTFICCITWRGFKEPSQSKLCEERLTKSITIDNALKILERASLYGVPQLIETLISFMVDEKLEIVSLDDFEDFYRRKSELLLDFIIRSILDY
;
A
#
# COMPACT_ATOMS: atom_id res chain seq x y z
N MET A 1 11.54 5.58 -16.65
CA MET A 1 10.15 5.14 -16.39
C MET A 1 9.71 5.80 -15.09
N SER A 2 8.69 6.67 -15.12
CA SER A 2 8.15 7.29 -13.90
C SER A 2 7.38 6.24 -13.12
N GLN A 3 7.82 5.94 -11.91
CA GLN A 3 7.11 5.04 -11.01
C GLN A 3 5.76 5.68 -10.67
N SER A 4 4.65 5.00 -10.99
CA SER A 4 3.32 5.48 -10.62
C SER A 4 3.19 5.48 -9.10
N SER A 5 2.74 6.60 -8.54
CA SER A 5 2.45 6.75 -7.12
C SER A 5 0.96 6.93 -6.90
N ILE A 6 0.41 6.27 -5.89
CA ILE A 6 -0.97 6.43 -5.43
C ILE A 6 -0.93 7.35 -4.19
N GLN A 7 -1.82 8.33 -4.14
CA GLN A 7 -2.01 9.17 -2.96
C GLN A 7 -3.28 8.77 -2.23
N ILE A 8 -3.13 8.40 -0.96
CA ILE A 8 -4.21 8.01 -0.06
C ILE A 8 -4.29 9.08 1.02
N LYS A 9 -5.49 9.60 1.27
CA LYS A 9 -5.70 10.71 2.21
C LYS A 9 -6.76 10.34 3.23
N HIS A 10 -6.38 10.41 4.50
CA HIS A 10 -7.28 10.21 5.63
C HIS A 10 -7.29 11.45 6.52
N SER A 11 -8.46 11.93 6.90
CA SER A 11 -8.60 13.12 7.76
C SER A 11 -9.55 12.88 8.91
N TRP A 12 -9.18 13.34 10.10
CA TRP A 12 -10.06 13.32 11.27
C TRP A 12 -9.98 14.63 12.04
N HIS A 13 -11.07 14.93 12.75
CA HIS A 13 -11.24 16.16 13.52
C HIS A 13 -11.25 15.84 15.01
N SER A 14 -10.47 16.58 15.80
CA SER A 14 -10.49 16.52 17.26
C SER A 14 -10.95 17.85 17.83
N LEU A 15 -11.91 17.81 18.76
CA LEU A 15 -12.43 18.98 19.46
C LEU A 15 -11.98 18.94 20.93
N HIS A 16 -11.45 20.05 21.42
CA HIS A 16 -10.97 20.18 22.79
C HIS A 16 -11.85 21.09 23.62
N GLY A 17 -12.37 20.55 24.73
CA GLY A 17 -13.02 21.32 25.79
C GLY A 17 -12.02 21.98 26.74
N ASN A 18 -12.51 22.95 27.53
CA ASN A 18 -11.75 23.87 28.38
C ASN A 18 -10.47 23.30 29.05
N PHE A 19 -9.39 24.08 28.91
CA PHE A 19 -7.97 23.89 29.22
C PHE A 19 -7.53 23.33 30.60
N THR A 20 -8.44 22.98 31.49
CA THR A 20 -8.04 22.50 32.82
C THR A 20 -7.72 21.01 32.84
N TYR A 21 -8.33 20.20 31.97
CA TYR A 21 -8.07 18.78 31.81
C TYR A 21 -8.44 18.32 30.39
N ALA A 22 -7.80 18.88 29.37
CA ALA A 22 -8.03 18.45 28.00
C ALA A 22 -7.43 17.06 27.78
N ILE A 23 -8.13 16.02 28.26
CA ILE A 23 -7.87 14.64 27.91
C ILE A 23 -8.33 14.50 26.46
N MET A 24 -7.38 14.55 25.54
CA MET A 24 -7.65 14.06 24.19
C MET A 24 -8.06 12.60 24.31
N LYS A 25 -9.24 12.27 23.77
CA LYS A 25 -9.55 10.87 23.58
C LYS A 25 -8.60 10.35 22.50
N PRO A 26 -7.93 9.22 22.73
CA PRO A 26 -7.14 8.59 21.68
C PRO A 26 -8.04 8.34 20.47
N TYR A 27 -7.48 8.58 19.29
CA TYR A 27 -8.15 8.32 18.02
C TYR A 27 -7.67 6.99 17.47
N SER A 28 -8.59 6.13 17.03
CA SER A 28 -8.26 4.89 16.33
C SER A 28 -9.20 4.70 15.14
N ALA A 29 -8.65 4.39 13.97
CA ALA A 29 -9.44 4.03 12.80
C ALA A 29 -8.71 3.01 11.92
N SER A 30 -9.49 2.15 11.29
CA SER A 30 -9.05 1.22 10.26
C SER A 30 -9.76 1.56 8.96
N PHE A 31 -9.05 1.58 7.84
CA PHE A 31 -9.62 1.90 6.53
C PHE A 31 -8.88 1.19 5.39
N VAL A 32 -9.59 0.96 4.29
CA VAL A 32 -9.09 0.36 3.06
C VAL A 32 -9.31 1.37 1.92
N ASP A 33 -8.29 1.61 1.10
CA ASP A 33 -8.41 2.46 -0.09
C ASP A 33 -8.81 1.60 -1.29
N GLU A 34 -9.73 2.08 -2.13
CA GLU A 34 -10.20 1.35 -3.33
C GLU A 34 -9.05 1.02 -4.30
N SER A 35 -7.99 1.83 -4.30
CA SER A 35 -6.79 1.63 -5.13
C SER A 35 -5.88 0.52 -4.60
N LEU A 36 -6.05 0.12 -3.33
CA LEU A 36 -5.27 -0.92 -2.63
C LEU A 36 -6.21 -1.79 -1.78
N PRO A 37 -7.11 -2.58 -2.40
CA PRO A 37 -8.15 -3.33 -1.67
C PRO A 37 -7.58 -4.40 -0.72
N ASP A 38 -6.33 -4.82 -0.95
CA ASP A 38 -5.63 -5.82 -0.13
C ASP A 38 -4.87 -5.22 1.06
N VAL A 39 -4.84 -3.88 1.21
CA VAL A 39 -4.10 -3.18 2.26
C VAL A 39 -5.08 -2.45 3.18
N GLU A 40 -5.17 -2.91 4.42
CA GLU A 40 -5.88 -2.22 5.48
C GLU A 40 -4.89 -1.36 6.25
N PHE A 41 -5.18 -0.07 6.35
CA PHE A 41 -4.42 0.91 7.10
C PHE A 41 -5.06 1.09 8.48
N ASN A 42 -4.24 1.03 9.52
CA ASN A 42 -4.67 1.28 10.89
C ASN A 42 -3.96 2.53 11.40
N ILE A 43 -4.72 3.53 11.79
CA ILE A 43 -4.23 4.76 12.40
C ILE A 43 -4.62 4.75 13.87
N PHE A 44 -3.65 5.01 14.74
CA PHE A 44 -3.87 5.28 16.15
C PHE A 44 -3.15 6.57 16.53
N CYS A 45 -3.84 7.62 16.96
CA CYS A 45 -3.19 8.79 17.59
C CYS A 45 -3.43 8.72 19.09
N ASP A 46 -2.34 8.57 19.84
CA ASP A 46 -2.31 8.80 21.27
C ASP A 46 -1.78 10.20 21.53
N VAL A 47 -2.48 10.99 22.33
CA VAL A 47 -1.99 12.31 22.72
C VAL A 47 -1.62 12.28 24.18
N SER A 48 -0.33 12.37 24.43
CA SER A 48 0.22 12.34 25.76
C SER A 48 -0.09 13.64 26.50
N ASN A 49 -0.06 13.57 27.82
CA ASN A 49 -0.19 14.72 28.72
C ASN A 49 0.95 15.76 28.55
N HIS A 50 1.91 15.51 27.65
CA HIS A 50 3.15 16.28 27.47
C HIS A 50 3.24 16.97 26.10
N ASN A 51 2.12 17.39 25.53
CA ASN A 51 2.06 18.16 24.28
C ASN A 51 2.52 17.40 23.04
N SER A 52 2.49 16.07 23.05
CA SER A 52 2.87 15.29 21.86
C SER A 52 1.76 14.35 21.42
N CYS A 53 1.46 14.30 20.12
CA CYS A 53 0.70 13.18 19.54
C CYS A 53 1.69 12.17 19.00
N LYS A 54 1.45 10.92 19.33
CA LYS A 54 2.02 9.74 18.71
C LYS A 54 1.01 9.18 17.74
N VAL A 55 1.21 9.42 16.45
CA VAL A 55 0.46 8.69 15.41
C VAL A 55 1.19 7.38 15.16
N PHE A 56 0.47 6.28 15.22
CA PHE A 56 0.90 4.96 14.82
C PHE A 56 0.14 4.62 13.56
N LEU A 57 0.88 4.25 12.53
CA LEU A 57 0.30 3.84 11.27
C LEU A 57 0.89 2.50 10.91
N SER A 58 0.02 1.49 10.87
CA SER A 58 0.36 0.12 10.49
C SER A 58 -0.51 -0.35 9.33
N LYS A 59 -0.05 -1.39 8.64
CA LYS A 59 -0.82 -2.06 7.59
C LYS A 59 -1.00 -3.53 7.92
N THR A 60 -2.03 -4.17 7.36
CA THR A 60 -2.06 -5.64 7.29
C THR A 60 -0.73 -6.18 6.71
N PRO A 61 -0.29 -7.39 7.09
CA PRO A 61 1.03 -7.94 6.74
C PRO A 61 1.15 -8.20 5.22
N CYS A 62 1.30 -7.12 4.46
CA CYS A 62 1.66 -7.12 3.06
C CYS A 62 3.16 -6.89 2.92
N LYS A 63 3.70 -7.24 1.75
CA LYS A 63 5.10 -7.04 1.35
C LYS A 63 5.62 -5.64 1.74
N PRO A 64 6.93 -5.49 2.00
CA PRO A 64 7.52 -4.18 2.27
C PRO A 64 7.20 -3.19 1.15
N ALA A 65 6.83 -1.95 1.48
CA ALA A 65 6.43 -0.95 0.51
C ALA A 65 7.19 0.35 0.66
N ASN A 66 7.44 1.02 -0.46
CA ASN A 66 7.90 2.38 -0.46
C ASN A 66 6.67 3.28 -0.27
N ALA A 67 6.48 3.80 0.93
CA ALA A 67 5.53 4.87 1.16
C ALA A 67 6.21 6.02 1.89
N THR A 68 5.68 7.22 1.69
CA THR A 68 5.95 8.36 2.56
C THR A 68 4.66 8.80 3.20
N VAL A 69 4.72 9.04 4.50
CA VAL A 69 3.60 9.56 5.25
C VAL A 69 3.87 11.02 5.55
N GLN A 70 2.87 11.84 5.27
CA GLN A 70 2.80 13.24 5.60
C GLN A 70 1.72 13.43 6.64
N MET A 71 2.09 13.96 7.79
CA MET A 71 1.12 14.39 8.80
C MET A 71 0.97 15.90 8.70
N LEU A 72 -0.26 16.35 8.49
CA LEU A 72 -0.64 17.75 8.48
C LEU A 72 -1.59 18.06 9.63
N ILE A 73 -1.20 19.04 10.45
CA ILE A 73 -1.99 19.53 11.58
C ILE A 73 -2.45 20.94 11.24
N LYS A 74 -3.76 21.17 11.26
CA LYS A 74 -4.34 22.49 11.09
C LYS A 74 -4.86 23.00 12.42
N TYR A 75 -4.37 24.17 12.81
CA TYR A 75 -4.82 24.95 13.95
C TYR A 75 -5.17 26.35 13.44
N HIS A 76 -6.40 26.81 13.68
CA HIS A 76 -6.86 28.20 13.50
C HIS A 76 -6.10 29.04 12.44
N ASP A 77 -6.44 28.93 11.15
CA ASP A 77 -5.89 29.71 10.02
C ASP A 77 -4.34 29.82 9.92
N GLU A 78 -3.59 29.11 10.78
CA GLU A 78 -2.14 29.18 10.88
C GLU A 78 -1.47 28.04 10.07
N LYS A 79 -0.14 28.15 9.95
CA LYS A 79 0.71 27.38 9.03
C LYS A 79 0.54 25.87 9.16
N ASP A 80 0.48 25.24 7.99
CA ASP A 80 0.57 23.81 7.79
C ASP A 80 1.99 23.30 8.19
N GLU A 81 2.09 22.46 9.22
CA GLU A 81 3.31 21.68 9.50
C GLU A 81 3.24 20.34 8.76
N ILE A 82 4.32 19.99 8.04
CA ILE A 82 4.42 18.75 7.26
C ILE A 82 5.61 17.96 7.77
N HIS A 83 5.35 16.75 8.24
CA HIS A 83 6.40 15.79 8.60
C HIS A 83 6.45 14.64 7.61
N GLU A 84 7.60 14.37 6.98
CA GLU A 84 7.79 13.27 6.03
C GLU A 84 8.68 12.17 6.61
N TYR A 85 8.22 10.92 6.52
CA TYR A 85 9.02 9.76 6.93
C TYR A 85 8.96 8.62 5.90
N PRO A 86 10.07 7.90 5.69
CA PRO A 86 10.06 6.65 4.93
C PRO A 86 9.32 5.56 5.70
N TRP A 87 8.42 4.83 5.03
CA TRP A 87 7.60 3.78 5.66
C TRP A 87 8.41 2.51 6.01
N VAL A 88 8.25 2.00 7.24
CA VAL A 88 9.02 0.85 7.79
C VAL A 88 8.12 -0.16 8.55
N ASP A 89 6.96 -0.47 7.99
CA ASP A 89 5.88 -1.34 8.52
C ASP A 89 5.06 -0.71 9.66
N ASP A 90 5.73 -0.12 10.66
CA ASP A 90 5.11 0.73 11.67
C ASP A 90 5.76 2.12 11.62
N CYS A 91 4.96 3.16 11.39
CA CYS A 91 5.43 4.53 11.48
C CYS A 91 4.91 5.18 12.77
N THR A 92 5.83 5.65 13.62
CA THR A 92 5.50 6.48 14.78
C THR A 92 5.88 7.93 14.49
N PHE A 93 4.91 8.84 14.60
CA PHE A 93 5.12 10.28 14.44
C PHE A 93 5.04 10.91 15.81
N GLU A 94 6.12 11.52 16.27
CA GLU A 94 6.09 12.38 17.46
C GLU A 94 6.01 13.83 16.98
N CYS A 95 4.84 14.44 17.14
CA CYS A 95 4.64 15.85 16.86
C CYS A 95 4.53 16.59 18.19
N ASP A 96 5.51 17.43 18.49
CA ASP A 96 5.41 18.39 19.60
C ASP A 96 4.44 19.49 19.17
N PHE A 97 3.24 19.50 19.74
CA PHE A 97 2.34 20.61 19.55
C PHE A 97 2.87 21.80 20.34
N PRO A 98 2.91 22.99 19.74
CA PRO A 98 2.80 24.19 20.53
C PRO A 98 1.39 24.13 21.13
N ILE A 99 1.25 23.55 22.33
CA ILE A 99 0.28 24.09 23.28
C ILE A 99 0.84 25.48 23.56
N LEU A 100 0.52 26.41 22.65
CA LEU A 100 0.48 27.83 22.91
C LEU A 100 0.02 27.94 24.34
N ASP A 101 0.75 28.69 25.14
CA ASP A 101 0.42 29.00 26.52
C ASP A 101 -0.99 29.58 26.55
N GLY A 102 -1.99 28.69 26.46
CA GLY A 102 -3.39 29.02 26.25
C GLY A 102 -3.91 29.72 27.47
N ARG A 103 -3.19 29.59 28.59
CA ARG A 103 -3.35 30.37 29.80
C ARG A 103 -3.06 31.86 29.55
N GLU A 104 -2.11 32.24 28.70
CA GLU A 104 -1.85 33.66 28.37
C GLU A 104 -2.88 34.25 27.42
N LYS A 105 -3.33 33.51 26.38
CA LYS A 105 -4.35 34.01 25.43
C LYS A 105 -5.78 33.93 25.98
N ALA A 106 -6.16 32.87 26.69
CA ALA A 106 -7.51 32.73 27.28
C ALA A 106 -7.77 33.73 28.42
N ARG A 107 -6.72 34.21 29.11
CA ARG A 107 -6.85 35.28 30.12
C ARG A 107 -7.31 36.62 29.54
N LYS A 108 -7.23 36.84 28.23
CA LYS A 108 -7.60 38.12 27.59
C LYS A 108 -9.04 38.18 27.09
N HIS A 109 -9.70 37.04 26.91
CA HIS A 109 -11.05 36.99 26.33
C HIS A 109 -11.91 36.00 27.14
N ASP A 110 -12.81 36.54 27.98
CA ASP A 110 -13.72 35.84 28.93
C ASP A 110 -14.70 34.81 28.31
N SER A 111 -14.43 34.28 27.13
CA SER A 111 -15.22 33.23 26.48
C SER A 111 -14.53 31.87 26.59
N PRO A 112 -15.28 30.77 26.73
CA PRO A 112 -14.73 29.42 26.57
C PRO A 112 -14.26 29.24 25.12
N HIS A 113 -12.95 29.35 24.89
CA HIS A 113 -12.37 29.09 23.58
C HIS A 113 -12.17 27.58 23.45
N PHE A 114 -12.93 26.96 22.56
CA PHE A 114 -12.65 25.60 22.12
C PHE A 114 -11.50 25.67 21.11
N ILE A 115 -10.46 24.90 21.35
CA ILE A 115 -9.46 24.65 20.31
C ILE A 115 -9.92 23.45 19.51
N SER A 116 -9.94 23.59 18.18
CA SER A 116 -10.07 22.47 17.26
C SER A 116 -8.74 22.20 16.57
N TYR A 117 -8.42 20.91 16.41
CA TYR A 117 -7.32 20.47 15.57
C TYR A 117 -7.87 19.55 14.49
N THR A 118 -7.46 19.79 13.25
CA THR A 118 -7.71 18.86 12.15
C THR A 118 -6.42 18.16 11.81
N PHE A 119 -6.45 16.84 11.86
CA PHE A 119 -5.34 15.98 11.51
C PHE A 119 -5.59 15.37 10.13
N ILE A 120 -4.61 15.50 9.24
CA ILE A 120 -4.66 14.98 7.88
C ILE A 120 -3.43 14.10 7.64
N CYS A 121 -3.64 12.80 7.57
CA CYS A 121 -2.61 11.83 7.19
C CYS A 121 -2.67 11.60 5.68
N CYS A 122 -1.60 11.97 4.98
CA CYS A 122 -1.43 11.71 3.56
C CYS A 122 -0.37 10.61 3.39
N ILE A 123 -0.74 9.51 2.76
CA ILE A 123 0.15 8.40 2.45
C ILE A 123 0.41 8.45 0.95
N THR A 124 1.65 8.71 0.57
CA THR A 124 2.10 8.56 -0.82
C THR A 124 2.69 7.18 -1.00
N TRP A 125 1.93 6.28 -1.60
CA TRP A 125 2.32 4.90 -1.88
C TRP A 125 3.03 4.83 -3.24
N ARG A 126 4.29 4.38 -3.25
CA ARG A 126 5.12 4.20 -4.46
C ARG A 126 5.25 2.74 -4.88
N GLY A 127 4.41 1.87 -4.33
CA GLY A 127 4.42 0.43 -4.59
C GLY A 127 5.31 -0.36 -3.64
N PHE A 128 5.29 -1.69 -3.80
CA PHE A 128 6.10 -2.61 -3.03
C PHE A 128 7.60 -2.42 -3.32
N LYS A 129 8.45 -2.43 -2.29
CA LYS A 129 9.90 -2.60 -2.44
C LYS A 129 10.15 -4.03 -2.93
N GLU A 130 10.28 -4.23 -4.24
CA GLU A 130 11.55 -4.71 -4.84
C GLU A 130 11.44 -5.22 -6.30
N PRO A 131 12.35 -4.75 -7.18
CA PRO A 131 12.72 -5.39 -8.45
C PRO A 131 13.83 -6.48 -8.34
N SER A 132 14.45 -6.71 -7.18
CA SER A 132 15.54 -7.70 -6.99
C SER A 132 15.03 -9.11 -6.67
N GLN A 133 14.03 -9.23 -5.79
CA GLN A 133 13.38 -10.51 -5.54
C GLN A 133 12.49 -10.97 -6.70
N SER A 134 11.85 -10.06 -7.44
CA SER A 134 11.05 -10.45 -8.61
C SER A 134 11.93 -11.12 -9.67
N LYS A 135 13.12 -10.59 -9.94
CA LYS A 135 14.11 -11.20 -10.84
C LYS A 135 14.65 -12.52 -10.31
N LEU A 136 14.98 -12.60 -9.01
CA LEU A 136 15.41 -13.87 -8.40
C LEU A 136 14.32 -14.94 -8.43
N CYS A 137 13.06 -14.56 -8.21
CA CYS A 137 11.91 -15.46 -8.30
C CYS A 137 11.63 -15.86 -9.73
N GLU A 138 11.70 -14.92 -10.68
CA GLU A 138 11.61 -15.19 -12.11
C GLU A 138 12.70 -16.17 -12.55
N GLU A 139 13.97 -15.91 -12.23
CA GLU A 139 15.08 -16.81 -12.54
C GLU A 139 14.90 -18.21 -11.92
N ARG A 140 14.39 -18.29 -10.69
CA ARG A 140 14.11 -19.58 -10.03
C ARG A 140 12.94 -20.29 -10.69
N LEU A 141 11.86 -19.57 -11.00
CA LEU A 141 10.68 -20.12 -11.65
C LEU A 141 11.03 -20.61 -13.05
N THR A 142 11.75 -19.82 -13.84
CA THR A 142 12.25 -20.18 -15.16
C THR A 142 13.08 -21.46 -15.12
N LYS A 143 13.97 -21.61 -14.13
CA LYS A 143 14.77 -22.84 -13.95
C LYS A 143 13.96 -24.04 -13.47
N SER A 144 12.76 -23.82 -12.94
CA SER A 144 11.87 -24.87 -12.43
C SER A 144 10.72 -25.21 -13.38
N ILE A 145 10.68 -24.62 -14.57
CA ILE A 145 9.65 -24.92 -15.58
C ILE A 145 9.78 -26.40 -15.98
N THR A 146 8.65 -27.09 -15.94
CA THR A 146 8.45 -28.48 -16.38
C THR A 146 7.08 -28.55 -17.05
N ILE A 147 6.83 -29.61 -17.80
CA ILE A 147 5.53 -29.82 -18.48
C ILE A 147 4.39 -29.81 -17.45
N ASP A 148 4.54 -30.55 -16.34
CA ASP A 148 3.52 -30.70 -15.28
C ASP A 148 3.16 -29.39 -14.54
N ASN A 149 4.02 -28.37 -14.61
CA ASN A 149 3.81 -27.11 -13.88
C ASN A 149 3.68 -25.88 -14.79
N ALA A 150 3.92 -26.00 -16.10
CA ALA A 150 3.95 -24.87 -17.04
C ALA A 150 2.65 -24.06 -17.00
N LEU A 151 1.49 -24.71 -17.07
CA LEU A 151 0.18 -24.04 -17.03
C LEU A 151 -0.06 -23.27 -15.73
N LYS A 152 0.33 -23.87 -14.59
CA LYS A 152 0.20 -23.23 -13.27
C LYS A 152 1.11 -22.02 -13.14
N ILE A 153 2.35 -22.10 -13.63
CA ILE A 153 3.28 -20.97 -13.60
C ILE A 153 2.78 -19.89 -14.55
N LEU A 154 2.23 -20.22 -15.72
CA LEU A 154 1.67 -19.25 -16.67
C LEU A 154 0.52 -18.44 -16.07
N GLU A 155 -0.43 -19.10 -15.41
CA GLU A 155 -1.54 -18.43 -14.71
C GLU A 155 -1.03 -17.48 -13.62
N ARG A 156 -0.04 -17.90 -12.84
CA ARG A 156 0.56 -17.06 -11.79
C ARG A 156 1.37 -15.90 -12.38
N ALA A 157 2.15 -16.14 -13.42
CA ALA A 157 2.95 -15.10 -14.09
C ALA A 157 2.05 -14.02 -14.70
N SER A 158 0.92 -14.42 -15.29
CA SER A 158 -0.12 -13.51 -15.76
C SER A 158 -0.75 -12.71 -14.62
N LEU A 159 -1.16 -13.38 -13.53
CA LEU A 159 -1.76 -12.73 -12.36
C LEU A 159 -0.84 -11.66 -11.75
N TYR A 160 0.47 -11.90 -11.72
CA TYR A 160 1.45 -10.96 -11.16
C TYR A 160 2.06 -10.00 -12.19
N GLY A 161 1.64 -10.04 -13.46
CA GLY A 161 2.12 -9.14 -14.50
C GLY A 161 3.63 -9.27 -14.77
N VAL A 162 4.14 -10.49 -14.96
CA VAL A 162 5.57 -10.78 -15.22
C VAL A 162 5.79 -11.15 -16.69
N PRO A 163 5.86 -10.18 -17.62
CA PRO A 163 5.81 -10.43 -19.06
C PRO A 163 7.00 -11.24 -19.60
N GLN A 164 8.20 -11.09 -19.02
CA GLN A 164 9.40 -11.84 -19.46
C GLN A 164 9.28 -13.34 -19.15
N LEU A 165 8.76 -13.69 -17.97
CA LEU A 165 8.44 -15.07 -17.60
C LEU A 165 7.33 -15.67 -18.48
N ILE A 166 6.30 -14.88 -18.81
CA ILE A 166 5.23 -15.31 -19.71
C ILE A 166 5.82 -15.66 -21.08
N GLU A 167 6.63 -14.78 -21.67
CA GLU A 167 7.27 -15.03 -22.96
C GLU A 167 8.12 -16.31 -22.93
N THR A 168 8.91 -16.49 -21.87
CA THR A 168 9.75 -17.68 -21.69
C THR A 168 8.91 -18.95 -21.57
N LEU A 169 7.79 -18.91 -20.84
CA LEU A 169 6.87 -20.04 -20.70
C LEU A 169 6.17 -20.37 -22.02
N ILE A 170 5.72 -19.36 -22.77
CA ILE A 170 5.07 -19.57 -24.05
C ILE A 170 6.06 -20.23 -25.02
N SER A 171 7.31 -19.76 -25.09
CA SER A 171 8.35 -20.41 -25.89
C SER A 171 8.57 -21.88 -25.48
N PHE A 172 8.76 -22.14 -24.17
CA PHE A 172 8.89 -23.51 -23.67
C PHE A 172 7.69 -24.40 -24.02
N MET A 173 6.47 -23.87 -23.87
CA MET A 173 5.26 -24.62 -24.18
C MET A 173 5.13 -24.92 -25.67
N VAL A 174 5.54 -24.01 -26.55
CA VAL A 174 5.56 -24.23 -28.00
C VAL A 174 6.57 -25.33 -28.36
N ASP A 175 7.75 -25.33 -27.73
CA ASP A 175 8.77 -26.36 -27.93
C ASP A 175 8.24 -27.75 -27.49
N GLU A 176 7.51 -27.81 -26.37
CA GLU A 176 6.93 -29.03 -25.80
C GLU A 176 5.43 -29.22 -26.14
N LYS A 177 4.96 -28.67 -27.28
CA LYS A 177 3.53 -28.50 -27.57
C LYS A 177 2.70 -29.78 -27.47
N LEU A 178 3.23 -30.92 -27.92
CA LEU A 178 2.51 -32.19 -27.92
C LEU A 178 2.28 -32.72 -26.50
N GLU A 179 3.24 -32.53 -25.61
CA GLU A 179 3.16 -33.00 -24.23
C GLU A 179 2.26 -32.07 -23.42
N ILE A 180 2.36 -30.76 -23.64
CA ILE A 180 1.52 -29.74 -22.99
C ILE A 180 0.04 -29.92 -23.32
N VAL A 181 -0.33 -30.13 -24.59
CA VAL A 181 -1.75 -30.33 -24.97
C VAL A 181 -2.31 -31.67 -24.49
N SER A 182 -1.44 -32.60 -24.11
CA SER A 182 -1.81 -33.92 -23.61
C SER A 182 -2.02 -33.95 -22.09
N LEU A 183 -1.77 -32.84 -21.39
CA LEU A 183 -2.01 -32.74 -19.95
C LEU A 183 -3.50 -32.82 -19.62
N ASP A 184 -3.84 -33.57 -18.57
CA ASP A 184 -5.23 -33.74 -18.11
C ASP A 184 -5.92 -32.41 -17.77
N ASP A 185 -5.16 -31.40 -17.33
CA ASP A 185 -5.68 -30.08 -16.95
C ASP A 185 -5.64 -29.04 -18.09
N PHE A 186 -5.16 -29.40 -19.29
CA PHE A 186 -5.04 -28.47 -20.40
C PHE A 186 -6.40 -27.99 -20.91
N GLU A 187 -7.36 -28.90 -21.12
CA GLU A 187 -8.68 -28.53 -21.65
C GLU A 187 -9.44 -27.60 -20.68
N ASP A 188 -9.36 -27.91 -19.38
CA ASP A 188 -9.94 -27.08 -18.32
C ASP A 188 -9.25 -25.72 -18.23
N PHE A 189 -7.93 -25.66 -18.43
CA PHE A 189 -7.20 -24.41 -18.49
C PHE A 189 -7.64 -23.56 -19.69
N TYR A 190 -7.70 -24.16 -20.89
CA TYR A 190 -8.11 -23.49 -22.11
C TYR A 190 -9.52 -22.91 -22.00
N ARG A 191 -10.46 -23.63 -21.39
CA ARG A 191 -11.83 -23.11 -21.19
C ARG A 191 -11.88 -21.91 -20.23
N ARG A 192 -11.03 -21.90 -19.20
CA ARG A 192 -11.04 -20.84 -18.16
C ARG A 192 -10.21 -19.62 -18.54
N LYS A 193 -9.14 -19.81 -19.31
CA LYS A 193 -8.05 -18.84 -19.54
C LYS A 193 -7.56 -18.85 -20.99
N SER A 194 -8.47 -18.91 -21.95
CA SER A 194 -8.13 -18.98 -23.37
C SER A 194 -7.28 -17.80 -23.85
N GLU A 195 -7.44 -16.63 -23.22
CA GLU A 195 -6.65 -15.43 -23.50
C GLU A 195 -5.15 -15.61 -23.22
N LEU A 196 -4.77 -16.47 -22.27
CA LEU A 196 -3.37 -16.76 -21.94
C LEU A 196 -2.72 -17.74 -22.90
N LEU A 197 -3.54 -18.54 -23.60
CA LEU A 197 -3.07 -19.53 -24.57
C LEU A 197 -3.11 -19.03 -26.01
N LEU A 198 -3.65 -17.83 -26.26
CA LEU A 198 -3.75 -17.29 -27.62
C LEU A 198 -2.39 -17.27 -28.33
N ASP A 199 -1.37 -16.72 -27.67
CA ASP A 199 -0.01 -16.65 -28.21
C ASP A 199 0.61 -18.04 -28.40
N PHE A 200 0.39 -18.96 -27.45
CA PHE A 200 0.81 -20.36 -27.58
C PHE A 200 0.18 -21.02 -28.81
N ILE A 201 -1.12 -20.85 -29.03
CA ILE A 201 -1.85 -21.43 -30.15
C ILE A 201 -1.38 -20.85 -31.47
N ILE A 202 -1.27 -19.51 -31.56
CA ILE A 202 -0.81 -18.82 -32.76
C ILE A 202 0.59 -19.29 -33.13
N ARG A 203 1.52 -19.31 -32.16
CA ARG A 203 2.91 -19.75 -32.39
C ARG A 203 3.01 -21.23 -32.71
N SER A 204 2.15 -22.07 -32.11
CA SER A 204 2.12 -23.52 -32.38
C SER A 204 1.61 -23.89 -33.77
N ILE A 205 0.77 -23.04 -34.37
CA ILE A 205 0.22 -23.22 -35.73
C ILE A 205 1.18 -22.68 -36.79
N LEU A 206 1.94 -21.62 -36.47
CA LEU A 206 2.75 -20.90 -37.43
C LEU A 206 4.14 -21.53 -37.73
N ASP A 207 4.49 -22.68 -37.12
CA ASP A 207 5.73 -23.46 -37.30
C ASP A 207 6.89 -22.66 -37.94
N TYR A 208 7.66 -21.97 -37.09
CA TYR A 208 9.00 -21.47 -37.41
C TYR A 208 10.06 -22.45 -36.92
#